data_AF-A0A924LBN1-F1
#
_entry.id   AF-A0A924LBN1-F1
#
_cell.length_a   1.000
_cell.length_b   1.000
_cell.length_c   1.000
_cell.angle_alpha   90.00
_cell.angle_beta   90.00
_cell.angle_gamma   90.00
#
_symmetry.space_group_name_H-M   'P 1'
#
loop_
_entity.id
_entity.type
_entity.pdbx_description
1 polymer ?
#
loop_
_entity_poly.entity_id
_entity_poly.type
_entity_poly.pdbx_seq_one_letter_code
_entity_poly.pdbx_strand_id
1 'polypeptide(L)'
;MTSLIYRTLDEHVIGGLADHPALDDERGPMSYAQLLHESASLAGALRDTGVHEGTSVAIDLRDGREQVVAVLACARIGAVPQSTADFGFGGTPPVLTTPDTEIPWAVLIRAGRLDPAPAPESDPEGYEGLMLELYAEVFETLIAGETIS
;
A
#
# COMPACT_ATOMS: atom_id res chain seq x y z
N MET A 1 -0.90 -20.68 3.72
CA MET A 1 -1.58 -19.49 4.26
C MET A 1 -1.27 -18.37 3.29
N THR A 2 -2.28 -17.75 2.69
CA THR A 2 -2.09 -16.63 1.74
C THR A 2 -1.86 -15.34 2.52
N SER A 3 -1.03 -14.44 2.00
CA SER A 3 -0.76 -13.15 2.63
C SER A 3 -2.02 -12.31 2.85
N LEU A 4 -1.96 -11.41 3.83
CA LEU A 4 -3.00 -10.44 4.17
C LEU A 4 -3.35 -9.62 2.93
N ILE A 5 -2.35 -9.02 2.29
CA ILE A 5 -2.54 -8.14 1.14
C ILE A 5 -3.14 -8.85 -0.08
N TYR A 6 -2.84 -10.14 -0.27
CA TYR A 6 -3.49 -10.94 -1.30
C TYR A 6 -4.99 -11.04 -1.06
N ARG A 7 -5.41 -11.35 0.18
CA ARG A 7 -6.84 -11.42 0.57
C ARG A 7 -7.51 -10.05 0.49
N THR A 8 -6.77 -8.98 0.76
CA THR A 8 -7.28 -7.61 0.75
C THR A 8 -7.60 -7.08 -0.64
N LEU A 9 -6.84 -7.49 -1.68
CA LEU A 9 -6.98 -6.92 -3.03
C LEU A 9 -7.02 -7.97 -4.13
N ASP A 10 -5.96 -8.76 -4.24
CA ASP A 10 -5.74 -9.68 -5.37
C ASP A 10 -6.88 -10.71 -5.46
N GLU A 11 -7.31 -11.27 -4.34
CA GLU A 11 -8.44 -12.20 -4.26
C GLU A 11 -9.75 -11.59 -4.79
N HIS A 12 -10.04 -10.34 -4.45
CA HIS A 12 -11.25 -9.64 -4.92
C HIS A 12 -11.21 -9.31 -6.40
N VAL A 13 -10.06 -8.89 -6.92
CA VAL A 13 -9.87 -8.64 -8.35
C VAL A 13 -10.05 -9.94 -9.14
N ILE A 14 -9.45 -11.04 -8.68
CA ILE A 14 -9.61 -12.38 -9.28
C ILE A 14 -11.07 -12.87 -9.14
N GLY A 15 -11.71 -12.55 -8.03
CA GLY A 15 -13.09 -12.90 -7.69
C GLY A 15 -14.17 -12.10 -8.43
N GLY A 16 -13.78 -11.13 -9.27
CA GLY A 16 -14.70 -10.38 -10.14
C GLY A 16 -15.11 -9.00 -9.62
N LEU A 17 -14.51 -8.51 -8.53
CA LEU A 17 -14.74 -7.15 -8.02
C LEU A 17 -13.82 -6.09 -8.65
N ALA A 18 -13.09 -6.44 -9.71
CA ALA A 18 -12.10 -5.57 -10.37
C ALA A 18 -12.61 -4.14 -10.64
N ASP A 19 -13.83 -3.99 -11.14
CA ASP A 19 -14.45 -2.69 -11.47
C ASP A 19 -15.26 -2.08 -10.32
N HIS A 20 -15.43 -2.78 -9.19
CA HIS A 20 -16.16 -2.28 -8.03
C HIS A 20 -15.34 -1.21 -7.30
N PRO A 21 -15.96 -0.13 -6.79
CA PRO A 21 -15.24 0.85 -5.97
C PRO A 21 -14.65 0.20 -4.71
N ALA A 22 -13.36 0.40 -4.50
CA ALA A 22 -12.63 -0.01 -3.30
C ALA A 22 -12.35 1.19 -2.38
N LEU A 23 -12.22 2.38 -2.96
CA LEU A 23 -12.02 3.64 -2.25
C LEU A 23 -12.79 4.74 -2.98
N ASP A 24 -13.49 5.59 -2.25
CA ASP A 24 -14.13 6.80 -2.77
C ASP A 24 -13.74 8.00 -1.93
N ASP A 25 -13.28 9.08 -2.57
CA ASP A 25 -12.89 10.31 -1.88
C ASP A 25 -13.30 11.54 -2.71
N GLU A 26 -12.85 12.73 -2.33
CA GLU A 26 -13.16 13.99 -3.03
C GLU A 26 -12.78 14.03 -4.53
N ARG A 27 -11.92 13.13 -5.00
CA ARG A 27 -11.50 13.00 -6.40
C ARG A 27 -12.23 11.85 -7.12
N GLY A 28 -13.20 11.23 -6.46
CA GLY A 28 -14.07 10.18 -6.99
C GLY A 28 -13.52 8.76 -6.82
N PRO A 29 -14.32 7.75 -7.24
CA PRO A 29 -14.05 6.37 -6.90
C PRO A 29 -12.81 5.81 -7.60
N MET A 30 -12.07 4.99 -6.87
CA MET A 30 -11.01 4.12 -7.33
C MET A 30 -11.46 2.66 -7.17
N SER A 31 -11.43 1.92 -8.26
CA SER A 31 -11.81 0.51 -8.30
C SER A 31 -10.77 -0.40 -7.63
N TYR A 32 -11.14 -1.63 -7.28
CA TYR A 32 -10.21 -2.64 -6.77
C TYR A 32 -9.02 -2.87 -7.72
N ALA A 33 -9.25 -2.92 -9.03
CA ALA A 33 -8.17 -3.10 -10.01
C ALA A 33 -7.21 -1.90 -10.05
N GLN A 34 -7.75 -0.67 -9.93
CA GLN A 34 -6.92 0.53 -9.86
C GLN A 34 -6.12 0.58 -8.56
N LEU A 35 -6.75 0.28 -7.42
CA LEU A 35 -6.09 0.28 -6.12
C LEU A 35 -5.00 -0.81 -6.02
N LEU A 36 -5.26 -1.99 -6.58
CA LEU A 36 -4.25 -3.04 -6.76
C LEU A 36 -3.08 -2.55 -7.60
N HIS A 37 -3.36 -1.95 -8.76
CA HIS A 37 -2.32 -1.46 -9.66
C HIS A 37 -1.46 -0.35 -9.02
N GLU A 38 -2.07 0.62 -8.35
CA GLU A 38 -1.34 1.72 -7.70
C GLU A 38 -0.50 1.23 -6.53
N SER A 39 -1.07 0.39 -5.64
CA SER A 39 -0.32 -0.18 -4.51
C SER A 39 0.83 -1.09 -4.96
N ALA A 40 0.61 -1.94 -5.97
CA ALA A 40 1.66 -2.79 -6.54
C ALA A 40 2.77 -1.99 -7.22
N SER A 41 2.40 -0.92 -7.94
CA SER A 41 3.38 -0.03 -8.56
C SER A 41 4.22 0.67 -7.49
N LEU A 42 3.59 1.29 -6.48
CA LEU A 42 4.32 1.94 -5.41
C LEU A 42 5.24 0.97 -4.66
N ALA A 43 4.77 -0.26 -4.40
CA ALA A 43 5.56 -1.32 -3.78
C ALA A 43 6.80 -1.71 -4.62
N GLY A 44 6.67 -1.77 -5.95
CA GLY A 44 7.80 -1.96 -6.86
C GLY A 44 8.83 -0.84 -6.73
N ALA A 45 8.37 0.42 -6.79
CA ALA A 45 9.24 1.58 -6.61
C ALA A 45 9.94 1.60 -5.23
N LEU A 46 9.25 1.20 -4.16
CA LEU A 46 9.83 1.08 -2.83
C LEU A 46 10.97 0.06 -2.79
N ARG A 47 10.81 -1.10 -3.45
CA ARG A 47 11.89 -2.10 -3.57
C ARG A 47 13.13 -1.53 -4.28
N ASP A 48 12.92 -0.77 -5.34
CA ASP A 48 14.02 -0.10 -6.08
C ASP A 48 14.75 0.94 -5.22
N THR A 49 14.08 1.53 -4.23
CA THR A 49 14.69 2.46 -3.27
C THR A 49 15.39 1.77 -2.09
N GLY A 50 15.38 0.43 -2.03
CA GLY A 50 16.02 -0.33 -0.96
C GLY A 50 15.11 -0.69 0.21
N VAL A 51 13.79 -0.52 0.07
CA VAL A 51 12.82 -1.00 1.06
C VAL A 51 12.57 -2.50 0.83
N HIS A 52 12.71 -3.27 1.90
CA HIS A 52 12.57 -4.72 1.88
C HIS A 52 11.65 -5.17 3.03
N GLU A 53 11.40 -6.48 3.10
CA GLU A 53 10.67 -7.06 4.22
C GLU A 53 11.36 -6.69 5.55
N GLY A 54 10.57 -6.23 6.51
CA GLY A 54 11.05 -5.77 7.82
C GLY A 54 11.60 -4.35 7.84
N THR A 55 11.74 -3.66 6.70
CA THR A 55 12.15 -2.25 6.67
C THR A 55 11.05 -1.38 7.27
N SER A 56 11.41 -0.54 8.25
CA SER A 56 10.50 0.44 8.83
C SER A 56 10.22 1.57 7.85
N VAL A 57 8.95 1.97 7.71
CA VAL A 57 8.51 3.09 6.87
C VAL A 57 7.55 3.97 7.66
N ALA A 58 7.85 5.26 7.78
CA ALA A 58 6.92 6.22 8.37
C ALA A 58 5.85 6.62 7.36
N ILE A 59 4.59 6.71 7.79
CA ILE A 59 3.47 7.16 6.96
C ILE A 59 2.85 8.38 7.65
N ASP A 60 3.37 9.57 7.32
CA ASP A 60 2.85 10.86 7.77
C ASP A 60 2.03 11.51 6.65
N LEU A 61 0.97 10.79 6.24
CA LEU A 61 0.05 11.20 5.19
C LEU A 61 -1.34 11.44 5.78
N ARG A 62 -2.04 12.45 5.24
CA ARG A 62 -3.45 12.69 5.55
C ARG A 62 -4.30 11.50 5.13
N ASP A 63 -5.33 11.20 5.91
CA ASP A 63 -6.34 10.20 5.58
C ASP A 63 -6.91 10.46 4.18
N GLY A 64 -6.86 9.43 3.33
CA GLY A 64 -7.23 9.50 1.92
C GLY A 64 -6.46 8.52 1.05
N ARG A 65 -6.64 8.61 -0.27
CA ARG A 65 -6.12 7.61 -1.23
C ARG A 65 -4.62 7.36 -1.14
N GLU A 66 -3.79 8.39 -0.95
CA GLU A 66 -2.34 8.18 -0.89
C GLU A 66 -1.92 7.41 0.37
N GLN A 67 -2.55 7.66 1.51
CA GLN A 67 -2.29 6.90 2.73
C GLN A 67 -2.69 5.43 2.54
N VAL A 68 -3.88 5.18 1.99
CA VAL A 68 -4.36 3.81 1.71
C VAL A 68 -3.41 3.09 0.74
N VAL A 69 -3.02 3.74 -0.36
CA VAL A 69 -2.06 3.18 -1.33
C VAL A 69 -0.70 2.90 -0.68
N ALA A 70 -0.19 3.79 0.18
CA ALA A 70 1.09 3.62 0.87
C ALA A 70 1.06 2.44 1.85
N VAL A 71 0.01 2.32 2.66
CA VAL A 71 -0.19 1.20 3.61
C VAL A 71 -0.22 -0.13 2.87
N LEU A 72 -1.01 -0.21 1.80
CA LEU A 72 -1.14 -1.41 0.98
C LEU A 72 0.18 -1.75 0.26
N ALA A 73 0.94 -0.75 -0.19
CA ALA A 73 2.25 -0.94 -0.79
C ALA A 73 3.26 -1.51 0.21
N CYS A 74 3.28 -1.01 1.45
CA CYS A 74 4.08 -1.58 2.54
C CYS A 74 3.71 -3.05 2.80
N ALA A 75 2.42 -3.35 2.83
CA ALA A 75 1.91 -4.73 2.99
C ALA A 75 2.39 -5.68 1.87
N ARG A 76 2.47 -5.21 0.61
CA ARG A 76 2.96 -6.00 -0.52
C ARG A 76 4.44 -6.39 -0.43
N ILE A 77 5.22 -5.66 0.35
CA ILE A 77 6.67 -5.89 0.46
C ILE A 77 7.10 -6.30 1.87
N GLY A 78 6.15 -6.47 2.79
CA GLY A 78 6.43 -6.78 4.19
C GLY A 78 7.14 -5.64 4.93
N ALA A 79 7.04 -4.41 4.44
CA ALA A 79 7.57 -3.25 5.16
C ALA A 79 6.68 -2.95 6.38
N VAL A 80 7.27 -2.37 7.42
CA VAL A 80 6.63 -2.19 8.71
C VAL A 80 6.30 -0.71 8.93
N PRO A 81 5.02 -0.30 8.95
CA PRO A 81 4.66 1.06 9.28
C PRO A 81 5.09 1.41 10.71
N GLN A 82 5.98 2.39 10.87
CA GLN A 82 6.49 2.84 12.17
C GLN A 82 6.68 4.35 12.16
N SER A 83 6.34 5.03 13.26
CA SER A 83 6.46 6.49 13.37
C SER A 83 7.89 7.01 13.26
N THR A 84 8.88 6.20 13.61
CA THR A 84 10.31 6.53 13.48
C THR A 84 10.98 5.54 12.53
N ALA A 85 11.35 6.03 11.34
CA ALA A 85 11.95 5.23 10.28
C ALA A 85 12.86 6.08 9.41
N ASP A 86 13.85 5.43 8.78
CA ASP A 86 14.76 6.06 7.82
C ASP A 86 14.09 6.33 6.46
N PHE A 87 13.03 5.58 6.16
CA PHE A 87 12.14 5.79 5.03
C PHE A 87 10.83 6.40 5.53
N GLY A 88 10.29 7.38 4.82
CA GLY A 88 9.04 8.00 5.24
C GLY A 88 8.29 8.67 4.11
N PHE A 89 6.97 8.54 4.13
CA PHE A 89 6.08 9.34 3.32
C PHE A 89 5.59 10.56 4.10
N GLY A 90 5.63 11.73 3.47
CA GLY A 90 5.12 12.96 4.07
C GLY A 90 4.88 14.06 3.06
N GLY A 91 4.32 15.17 3.54
CA GLY A 91 4.11 16.39 2.75
C GLY A 91 2.84 16.41 1.90
N THR A 92 2.59 17.57 1.28
CA THR A 92 1.44 17.77 0.38
C THR A 92 1.89 18.67 -0.78
N PRO A 93 2.21 18.12 -1.95
CA PRO A 93 2.02 16.73 -2.39
C PRO A 93 2.97 15.73 -1.68
N PRO A 94 2.61 14.43 -1.60
CA PRO A 94 3.44 13.42 -0.94
C PRO A 94 4.81 13.21 -1.60
N VAL A 95 5.82 13.00 -0.76
CA VAL A 95 7.19 12.61 -1.14
C VAL A 95 7.62 11.41 -0.30
N LEU A 96 8.48 10.55 -0.86
CA LEU A 96 9.23 9.55 -0.11
C LEU A 96 10.58 10.16 0.25
N THR A 97 10.84 10.31 1.54
CA THR A 97 12.16 10.58 2.09
C THR A 97 12.88 9.25 2.29
N THR A 98 14.12 9.19 1.80
CA THR A 98 15.07 8.09 1.99
C THR A 98 16.34 8.65 2.64
N PRO A 99 17.29 7.82 3.11
CA PRO A 99 18.57 8.32 3.62
C PRO A 99 19.36 9.19 2.65
N ASP A 100 19.23 8.92 1.34
CA ASP A 100 20.05 9.55 0.31
C ASP A 100 19.35 10.71 -0.42
N THR A 101 18.01 10.68 -0.50
CA THR A 101 17.25 11.63 -1.33
C THR A 101 15.76 11.68 -0.98
N GLU A 102 15.06 12.64 -1.60
CA GLU A 102 13.59 12.74 -1.58
C GLU A 102 13.03 12.52 -2.99
N ILE A 103 12.03 11.66 -3.09
CA ILE A 103 11.43 11.25 -4.37
C ILE A 103 9.94 11.61 -4.37
N PRO A 104 9.48 12.47 -5.31
CA PRO A 104 8.06 12.80 -5.40
C PRO A 104 7.17 11.59 -5.70
N TRP A 105 5.97 11.54 -5.10
CA TRP A 105 4.99 10.47 -5.30
C TRP A 105 4.73 10.14 -6.78
N ALA A 106 4.55 11.17 -7.60
CA ALA A 106 4.30 11.00 -9.03
C ALA A 106 5.47 10.32 -9.77
N VAL A 107 6.70 10.47 -9.28
CA VAL A 107 7.88 9.78 -9.83
C VAL A 107 7.88 8.32 -9.40
N LEU A 108 7.58 8.03 -8.13
CA LEU A 108 7.48 6.65 -7.61
C LEU A 108 6.43 5.86 -8.38
N ILE A 109 5.21 6.37 -8.50
CA ILE A 109 4.12 5.69 -9.22
C ILE A 109 4.52 5.43 -10.67
N ARG A 110 5.16 6.39 -11.35
CA ARG A 110 5.59 6.20 -12.74
C ARG A 110 6.68 5.14 -12.87
N ALA A 111 7.67 5.17 -12.00
CA ALA A 111 8.79 4.23 -12.02
C ALA A 111 8.31 2.80 -11.72
N GLY A 112 7.53 2.64 -10.65
CA GLY A 112 7.05 1.35 -10.18
C GLY A 112 6.07 0.63 -11.11
N ARG A 113 5.48 1.34 -12.08
CA ARG A 113 4.68 0.71 -13.16
C ARG A 113 5.50 -0.20 -14.08
N LEU A 114 6.82 -0.05 -14.10
CA LEU A 114 7.70 -0.90 -14.92
C LEU A 114 7.86 -2.31 -14.32
N ASP A 115 7.86 -2.41 -12.99
CA ASP A 115 7.96 -3.68 -12.26
C ASP A 115 7.07 -3.66 -11.00
N PRO A 116 5.74 -3.79 -11.15
CA PRO A 116 4.83 -3.81 -10.01
C PRO A 116 5.08 -5.02 -9.11
N ALA A 117 5.15 -4.81 -7.80
CA ALA A 117 5.40 -5.88 -6.85
C ALA A 117 4.18 -6.80 -6.70
N PRO A 118 4.33 -8.13 -6.87
CA PRO A 118 3.27 -9.08 -6.55
C PRO A 118 3.05 -9.16 -5.04
N ALA A 119 1.86 -9.59 -4.63
CA ALA A 119 1.61 -9.99 -3.24
C ALA A 119 2.55 -11.14 -2.84
N PRO A 120 3.10 -11.15 -1.61
CA PRO A 120 3.93 -12.26 -1.13
C PRO A 120 3.08 -13.51 -0.93
N GLU A 121 3.71 -14.69 -0.98
CA GLU A 121 3.00 -15.96 -0.80
C GLU A 121 2.38 -16.09 0.61
N SER A 122 3.07 -15.57 1.62
CA SER A 122 2.66 -15.57 3.03
C SER A 122 3.26 -14.36 3.76
N ASP A 123 2.64 -13.96 4.88
CA ASP A 123 3.18 -12.90 5.74
C ASP A 123 4.12 -13.48 6.82
N PRO A 124 5.08 -12.68 7.32
CA PRO A 124 5.84 -13.00 8.52
C PRO A 124 4.94 -13.19 9.77
N GLU A 125 5.43 -13.95 10.75
CA GLU A 125 4.70 -14.18 12.00
C GLU A 125 4.37 -12.85 12.71
N GLY A 126 3.09 -12.67 13.06
CA GLY A 126 2.60 -11.45 13.74
C GLY A 126 2.36 -10.24 12.83
N TYR A 127 2.77 -10.29 11.56
CA TYR A 127 2.64 -9.14 10.65
C TYR A 127 1.18 -8.75 10.38
N GLU A 128 0.31 -9.74 10.13
CA GLU A 128 -1.13 -9.49 9.94
C GLU A 128 -1.75 -8.80 11.15
N GLY A 129 -1.43 -9.27 12.36
CA GLY A 129 -1.94 -8.68 13.60
C GLY A 129 -1.49 -7.22 13.78
N LEU A 130 -0.24 -6.93 13.45
CA LEU A 130 0.29 -5.56 13.47
C LEU A 130 -0.44 -4.64 12.49
N MET A 131 -0.64 -5.09 11.24
CA MET A 131 -1.29 -4.28 10.21
C MET A 131 -2.76 -4.03 10.53
N LEU A 132 -3.46 -5.01 11.08
CA LEU A 132 -4.83 -4.86 11.57
C LEU A 132 -4.91 -3.95 12.79
N GLU A 133 -3.93 -3.98 13.70
CA GLU A 133 -3.90 -3.06 14.85
C GLU A 133 -3.73 -1.60 14.41
N LEU A 134 -2.85 -1.35 13.42
CA LEU A 134 -2.52 0.00 12.95
C LEU A 134 -3.53 0.57 11.95
N TYR A 135 -4.08 -0.27 11.08
CA TYR A 135 -4.90 0.13 9.93
C TYR A 135 -6.14 -0.74 9.77
N ALA A 136 -6.81 -1.08 10.87
CA ALA A 136 -8.02 -1.93 10.90
C ALA A 136 -9.03 -1.51 9.83
N GLU A 137 -9.34 -0.21 9.76
CA GLU A 137 -10.31 0.34 8.81
C GLU A 137 -9.96 0.00 7.35
N VAL A 138 -8.68 0.12 6.96
CA VAL A 138 -8.25 -0.18 5.59
C VAL A 138 -8.38 -1.66 5.30
N PHE A 139 -7.86 -2.52 6.18
CA PHE A 139 -7.80 -3.96 5.93
C PHE A 139 -9.14 -4.65 6.11
N GLU A 140 -9.87 -4.38 7.19
CA GLU A 140 -11.16 -5.03 7.45
C GLU A 140 -12.19 -4.68 6.38
N THR A 141 -12.27 -3.40 5.97
CA THR A 141 -13.19 -2.94 4.92
C THR A 141 -12.89 -3.61 3.57
N LEU A 142 -11.63 -3.59 3.15
CA LEU A 142 -11.24 -4.18 1.87
C LEU A 142 -11.31 -5.71 1.88
N ILE A 143 -11.02 -6.37 3.00
CA ILE A 143 -11.22 -7.83 3.14
C ILE A 143 -12.71 -8.18 3.01
N ALA A 144 -13.60 -7.35 3.55
CA ALA A 144 -15.05 -7.52 3.40
C ALA A 144 -15.56 -7.28 1.97
N GLY A 145 -14.72 -6.77 1.06
CA GLY A 145 -15.13 -6.39 -0.30
C GLY A 145 -15.89 -5.06 -0.34
N GLU A 146 -15.80 -4.25 0.72
CA GLU A 146 -16.49 -2.97 0.87
C GLU A 146 -15.65 -1.81 0.31
N THR A 147 -16.18 -0.58 0.41
CA THR A 147 -15.54 0.64 -0.09
C THR A 147 -15.11 1.52 1.08
N ILE A 148 -13.85 1.95 1.09
CA ILE A 148 -13.34 2.97 2.03
C ILE A 148 -13.87 4.34 1.60
N SER A 149 -14.41 5.13 2.53
CA SER A 149 -15.08 6.43 2.25
C SER A 149 -14.69 7.53 3.23
#